data_AF-A0A803L3R9-F1
#
_entry.id   AF-A0A803L3R9-F1
#
_cell.length_a   1.000
_cell.length_b   1.000
_cell.length_c   1.000
_cell.angle_alpha   90.00
_cell.angle_beta   90.00
_cell.angle_gamma   90.00
#
_symmetry.space_group_name_H-M   'P 1'
#
loop_
_entity.id
_entity.type
_entity.pdbx_description
1 polymer ?
#
loop_
_entity_poly.entity_id
_entity_poly.type
_entity_poly.pdbx_seq_one_letter_code
_entity_poly.pdbx_strand_id
1 'polypeptide(L)'
;MDLPESQRADAVSSMVYEANARLRDPVYGCAGAICQLQKQVNDLQAQLAKAQAEILNMKCQQTNLLALLCMEMAHDHDESPPSNTSSQSVSPEHPNRGVSNNACFIDDNNLGGSLWEPLWT
;
A
#
# COMPACT_ATOMS: atom_id res chain seq x y z
N MET A 1 -46.60 8.37 11.06
CA MET A 1 -45.14 8.63 11.07
C MET A 1 -44.79 8.91 12.52
N ASP A 2 -44.53 7.88 13.31
CA ASP A 2 -44.13 8.04 14.71
C ASP A 2 -42.83 7.30 14.95
N LEU A 3 -41.80 8.07 15.28
CA LEU A 3 -40.52 7.55 15.76
C LEU A 3 -40.66 7.18 17.24
N PRO A 4 -39.95 6.14 17.73
CA PRO A 4 -39.84 5.86 19.16
C PRO A 4 -39.42 7.11 19.92
N GLU A 5 -39.92 7.28 21.14
CA GLU A 5 -39.67 8.48 21.94
C GLU A 5 -38.18 8.81 22.11
N SER A 6 -37.35 7.76 22.25
CA SER A 6 -35.90 7.87 22.35
C SER A 6 -35.22 8.49 21.12
N GLN A 7 -35.82 8.38 19.93
CA GLN A 7 -35.25 8.88 18.67
C GLN A 7 -35.81 10.26 18.28
N ARG A 8 -36.89 10.72 18.93
CA ARG A 8 -37.53 11.99 18.57
C ARG A 8 -36.62 13.19 18.75
N ALA A 9 -35.82 13.23 19.83
CA ALA A 9 -34.91 14.34 20.10
C ALA A 9 -33.79 14.45 19.03
N ASP A 10 -33.26 13.30 18.58
CA ASP A 10 -32.24 13.24 17.54
C ASP A 10 -32.80 13.64 16.16
N ALA A 11 -34.01 13.17 15.84
CA ALA A 11 -34.72 13.57 14.62
C ALA A 11 -34.99 15.09 14.58
N VAL A 12 -35.43 15.68 15.69
CA VAL A 12 -35.63 17.14 15.78
C VAL A 12 -34.30 17.86 15.59
N SER A 13 -33.21 17.37 16.19
CA SER A 13 -31.88 17.96 16.03
C SER A 13 -31.42 17.93 14.57
N SER A 14 -31.66 16.82 13.87
CA SER A 14 -31.37 16.65 12.45
C SER A 14 -32.19 17.62 11.58
N MET A 15 -33.50 17.72 11.83
CA MET A 15 -34.37 18.67 11.12
C MET A 15 -33.93 20.12 11.31
N VAL A 16 -33.56 20.51 12.53
CA VAL A 16 -33.05 21.86 12.83
C VAL A 16 -31.74 22.12 12.09
N TYR A 17 -30.83 21.14 12.06
CA TYR A 17 -29.59 21.24 11.28
C TYR A 17 -29.87 21.43 9.79
N GLU A 18 -30.74 20.61 9.19
CA GLU A 18 -31.10 20.71 7.77
C GLU A 18 -31.76 22.05 7.43
N ALA A 19 -32.67 22.52 8.27
CA ALA A 19 -33.32 23.82 8.09
C ALA A 19 -32.29 24.95 8.14
N ASN A 20 -31.38 24.94 9.12
CA ASN A 20 -30.30 25.92 9.22
C ASN A 20 -29.33 25.85 8.04
N ALA A 21 -29.07 24.67 7.50
CA ALA A 21 -28.26 24.52 6.30
C ALA A 21 -28.95 25.16 5.09
N ARG A 22 -30.26 24.95 4.90
CA ARG A 22 -31.04 25.60 3.83
C ARG A 22 -31.15 27.12 3.99
N LEU A 23 -31.15 27.64 5.22
CA LEU A 23 -31.11 29.09 5.46
C LEU A 23 -29.79 29.72 4.97
N ARG A 24 -28.67 29.00 5.12
CA ARG A 24 -27.34 29.47 4.68
C ARG A 24 -27.10 29.24 3.19
N ASP A 25 -27.57 28.10 2.68
CA ASP A 25 -27.48 27.71 1.28
C ASP A 25 -28.87 27.25 0.80
N PRO A 26 -29.67 28.14 0.20
CA PRO A 26 -31.03 27.83 -0.23
C PRO A 26 -31.13 26.79 -1.33
N VAL A 27 -30.05 26.56 -2.09
CA VAL A 27 -30.06 25.64 -3.23
C VAL A 27 -29.60 24.25 -2.78
N TYR A 28 -28.47 24.16 -2.10
CA TYR A 28 -27.86 22.86 -1.77
C TYR A 28 -27.95 22.48 -0.29
N GLY A 29 -28.17 23.42 0.63
CA GLY A 29 -28.33 23.15 2.06
C GLY A 29 -27.29 22.16 2.62
N CYS A 30 -27.75 21.08 3.25
CA CYS A 30 -26.87 20.02 3.78
C CYS A 30 -26.22 19.17 2.67
N ALA A 31 -26.83 19.04 1.49
CA ALA A 31 -26.24 18.33 0.36
C ALA A 31 -24.94 19.00 -0.11
N GLY A 32 -24.87 20.34 -0.05
CA GLY A 32 -23.64 21.09 -0.32
C GLY A 32 -22.51 20.74 0.65
N ALA A 33 -22.82 20.49 1.92
CA ALA A 33 -21.83 20.02 2.90
C ALA A 33 -21.39 18.58 2.60
N ILE A 34 -22.32 17.70 2.24
CA ILE A 34 -22.01 16.31 1.85
C ILE A 34 -21.08 16.29 0.64
N CYS A 35 -21.37 17.04 -0.42
CA CYS A 35 -20.53 17.10 -1.61
C CYS A 35 -19.11 17.61 -1.31
N GLN A 36 -18.98 18.60 -0.44
CA GLN A 36 -17.67 19.10 -0.02
C GLN A 36 -16.87 18.05 0.75
N LEU A 37 -17.51 17.33 1.66
CA LEU A 37 -16.87 16.25 2.41
C LEU A 37 -16.45 15.10 1.48
N GLN A 38 -17.31 14.70 0.54
CA GLN A 38 -16.97 13.71 -0.48
C GLN A 38 -15.76 14.13 -1.31
N LYS A 39 -15.69 15.40 -1.71
CA LYS A 39 -14.52 15.94 -2.41
C LYS A 39 -13.25 15.86 -1.54
N GLN A 40 -13.32 16.27 -0.28
CA GLN A 40 -12.18 16.21 0.63
C GLN A 40 -11.67 14.78 0.83
N VAL A 41 -12.59 13.81 0.97
CA VAL A 41 -12.23 12.39 1.06
C VAL A 41 -11.49 11.94 -0.21
N ASN A 42 -12.00 12.28 -1.39
CA ASN A 42 -11.35 11.93 -2.66
C ASN A 42 -9.96 12.58 -2.79
N ASP A 43 -9.83 13.86 -2.42
CA ASP A 43 -8.55 14.58 -2.49
C ASP A 43 -7.52 13.96 -1.52
N LEU A 44 -7.94 13.55 -0.33
CA LEU A 44 -7.08 12.84 0.63
C LEU A 44 -6.67 11.45 0.14
N GLN A 45 -7.60 10.71 -0.47
CA GLN A 45 -7.29 9.41 -1.07
C GLN A 45 -6.28 9.54 -2.22
N ALA A 46 -6.42 10.56 -3.07
CA ALA A 46 -5.47 10.83 -4.14
C ALA A 46 -4.07 11.17 -3.59
N GLN A 47 -4.00 11.97 -2.53
CA GLN A 47 -2.73 12.28 -1.85
C GLN A 47 -2.07 11.03 -1.25
N LEU A 48 -2.87 10.16 -0.63
CA LEU A 48 -2.38 8.91 -0.09
C LEU A 48 -1.81 8.00 -1.19
N ALA A 49 -2.56 7.83 -2.28
CA ALA A 49 -2.12 7.03 -3.43
C ALA A 49 -0.81 7.58 -4.03
N LYS A 50 -0.69 8.91 -4.14
CA LYS A 50 0.54 9.55 -4.61
C LYS A 50 1.72 9.26 -3.69
N ALA A 51 1.57 9.45 -2.38
CA ALA A 51 2.63 9.18 -1.41
C ALA A 51 3.08 7.71 -1.43
N GLN A 52 2.13 6.77 -1.56
CA GLN A 52 2.43 5.35 -1.70
C GLN A 52 3.22 5.06 -2.99
N ALA A 53 2.82 5.64 -4.11
CA ALA A 53 3.55 5.50 -5.37
C ALA A 53 4.98 6.05 -5.29
N GLU A 54 5.18 7.18 -4.61
CA GLU A 54 6.52 7.75 -4.38
C GLU A 54 7.41 6.79 -3.55
N ILE A 55 6.87 6.19 -2.49
CA ILE A 55 7.60 5.20 -1.68
C ILE A 55 8.00 3.99 -2.52
N LEU A 56 7.10 3.46 -3.35
CA LEU A 56 7.38 2.32 -4.22
C LEU A 56 8.45 2.66 -5.27
N ASN A 57 8.37 3.86 -5.85
CA ASN A 57 9.35 4.33 -6.82
C ASN A 57 10.75 4.44 -6.18
N MET A 58 10.86 5.03 -4.99
CA MET A 58 12.14 5.13 -4.26
C MET A 58 12.72 3.74 -3.93
N LYS A 59 11.87 2.79 -3.50
CA LYS A 59 12.30 1.41 -3.23
C LYS A 59 12.77 0.71 -4.50
N CYS A 60 12.05 0.85 -5.61
CA CYS A 60 12.44 0.28 -6.90
C CYS A 60 13.80 0.84 -7.36
N GLN A 61 14.00 2.15 -7.27
CA GLN A 61 15.28 2.79 -7.59
C GLN A 61 16.42 2.25 -6.71
N GLN A 62 16.20 2.12 -5.39
CA GLN A 62 17.19 1.54 -4.47
C GLN A 62 17.57 0.11 -4.87
N THR A 63 16.59 -0.73 -5.18
CA THR A 63 16.82 -2.12 -5.63
C THR A 63 17.59 -2.16 -6.95
N ASN A 64 17.23 -1.31 -7.92
CA ASN A 64 17.93 -1.24 -9.21
C ASN A 64 19.40 -0.84 -9.03
N LEU A 65 19.70 0.13 -8.16
CA LEU A 65 21.07 0.51 -7.84
C LEU A 65 21.84 -0.64 -7.18
N LEU A 66 21.21 -1.37 -6.26
CA LEU A 66 21.84 -2.52 -5.62
C LEU A 66 22.14 -3.63 -6.63
N ALA A 67 21.22 -3.90 -7.57
CA ALA A 67 21.43 -4.89 -8.62
C ALA A 67 22.63 -4.54 -9.51
N LEU A 68 22.77 -3.27 -9.91
CA LEU A 68 23.92 -2.80 -10.69
C LEU A 68 25.24 -3.03 -9.95
N LEU A 69 25.30 -2.67 -8.66
CA LEU A 69 26.49 -2.91 -7.82
C LEU A 69 26.82 -4.40 -7.70
N CYS A 70 25.82 -5.27 -7.54
CA CYS A 70 26.02 -6.72 -7.48
C CYS A 70 26.53 -7.30 -8.81
N MET A 71 26.08 -6.78 -9.96
CA MET A 71 26.54 -7.24 -11.28
C MET A 71 27.97 -6.79 -11.61
N GLU A 72 28.40 -5.63 -11.12
CA GLU A 72 29.76 -5.13 -11.33
C GLU A 72 30.80 -5.95 -10.55
N MET A 73 30.50 -6.31 -9.30
CA MET A 73 31.38 -7.18 -8.49
C MET A 73 31.56 -8.60 -9.07
N ALA A 74 30.73 -9.01 -10.03
CA ALA A 74 30.84 -10.32 -10.69
C ALA A 74 31.76 -10.31 -11.91
N HIS A 75 32.19 -9.14 -12.42
CA HIS A 75 33.01 -9.03 -13.64
C HIS A 75 34.52 -9.05 -13.42
N ASP A 76 35.02 -9.01 -12.18
CA ASP A 76 36.46 -9.00 -11.87
C ASP A 76 37.10 -10.41 -11.73
N HIS A 77 36.33 -11.50 -11.94
CA HIS A 77 36.85 -12.87 -11.90
C HIS A 77 36.48 -13.67 -13.16
N ASP A 78 37.19 -13.41 -14.27
CA ASP A 78 37.24 -14.37 -15.39
C ASP A 78 38.67 -14.44 -15.96
N GLU A 79 39.52 -15.26 -15.32
CA GLU A 79 40.71 -15.85 -15.95
C GLU A 79 40.72 -17.36 -15.65
N SER A 80 40.81 -18.18 -16.70
CA SER A 80 40.90 -19.66 -16.66
C SER A 80 41.93 -20.15 -17.71
N PRO A 81 42.44 -21.40 -17.75
CA PRO A 81 42.58 -22.53 -16.78
C PRO A 81 44.03 -23.17 -16.77
N PRO A 82 44.35 -24.33 -16.11
CA PRO A 82 44.16 -25.66 -16.75
C PRO A 82 43.94 -26.92 -15.85
N SER A 83 43.23 -27.90 -16.43
CA SER A 83 43.25 -29.38 -16.31
C SER A 83 43.10 -30.14 -14.96
N ASN A 84 44.04 -30.87 -14.37
CA ASN A 84 44.06 -32.35 -14.42
C ASN A 84 43.66 -33.20 -13.15
N THR A 85 42.79 -34.21 -13.37
CA THR A 85 42.70 -35.63 -12.86
C THR A 85 42.69 -36.06 -11.35
N SER A 86 41.65 -36.86 -11.01
CA SER A 86 41.59 -38.06 -10.11
C SER A 86 41.70 -37.85 -8.58
N SER A 87 40.92 -38.42 -7.64
CA SER A 87 40.00 -39.59 -7.53
C SER A 87 39.08 -39.46 -6.27
N GLN A 88 37.90 -40.11 -6.29
CA GLN A 88 37.11 -40.83 -5.22
C GLN A 88 37.32 -40.48 -3.72
N SER A 89 36.38 -40.51 -2.77
CA SER A 89 34.94 -40.85 -2.62
C SER A 89 34.58 -40.66 -1.11
N VAL A 90 33.28 -40.64 -0.78
CA VAL A 90 32.59 -40.79 0.54
C VAL A 90 31.97 -39.54 1.22
N SER A 91 30.65 -39.63 1.43
CA SER A 91 29.70 -38.75 2.16
C SER A 91 29.65 -39.07 3.68
N PRO A 92 28.79 -38.45 4.52
CA PRO A 92 28.23 -37.08 4.57
C PRO A 92 28.38 -36.39 5.97
N GLU A 93 27.92 -35.13 6.04
CA GLU A 93 27.43 -34.36 7.23
C GLU A 93 28.28 -33.19 7.77
N HIS A 94 27.80 -31.97 7.41
CA HIS A 94 27.87 -30.62 8.02
C HIS A 94 29.21 -30.07 8.56
N PRO A 95 29.60 -28.81 8.19
CA PRO A 95 29.02 -27.64 8.86
C PRO A 95 28.90 -26.33 8.04
N ASN A 96 27.84 -25.57 8.35
CA ASN A 96 27.81 -24.12 8.59
C ASN A 96 28.23 -23.10 7.49
N ARG A 97 27.27 -22.22 7.17
CA ARG A 97 27.38 -20.73 7.15
C ARG A 97 27.40 -20.00 5.80
N GLY A 98 26.40 -19.12 5.65
CA GLY A 98 26.34 -17.97 4.72
C GLY A 98 25.90 -18.36 3.32
N VAL A 99 24.81 -17.89 2.75
CA VAL A 99 24.10 -16.62 2.84
C VAL A 99 22.62 -16.95 2.79
N SER A 100 21.84 -16.50 3.77
CA SER A 100 20.39 -16.38 3.56
C SER A 100 20.22 -15.38 2.43
N ASN A 101 20.10 -15.90 1.22
CA ASN A 101 19.56 -15.17 0.09
C ASN A 101 18.13 -14.83 0.48
N ASN A 102 17.95 -13.69 1.14
CA ASN A 102 16.69 -12.96 1.08
C ASN A 102 16.55 -12.44 -0.35
N ALA A 103 16.41 -13.35 -1.32
CA ALA A 103 15.62 -13.07 -2.49
C ALA A 103 14.28 -12.63 -1.91
N CYS A 104 13.99 -11.34 -2.06
CA CYS A 104 12.86 -10.67 -1.47
C CYS A 104 11.64 -11.57 -1.64
N PHE A 105 11.28 -12.26 -0.55
CA PHE A 105 10.06 -13.01 -0.46
C PHE A 105 9.00 -11.93 -0.53
N ILE A 106 8.46 -11.74 -1.73
CA ILE A 106 7.35 -10.85 -1.93
C ILE A 106 6.21 -11.52 -1.18
N ASP A 107 5.99 -11.10 0.08
CA ASP A 107 4.74 -11.37 0.76
C ASP A 107 3.70 -10.41 0.16
N ASP A 108 3.24 -10.78 -1.03
CA ASP A 108 2.18 -10.12 -1.80
C ASP A 108 0.78 -10.45 -1.24
N ASN A 109 0.68 -11.13 -0.09
CA ASN A 109 -0.57 -11.76 0.33
C ASN A 109 -1.47 -10.90 1.24
N ASN A 110 -1.26 -9.57 1.32
CA ASN A 110 -2.26 -8.73 2.00
C ASN A 110 -2.43 -7.26 1.58
N LEU A 111 -1.59 -6.64 0.75
CA LEU A 111 -1.69 -5.18 0.57
C LEU A 111 -2.27 -4.68 -0.77
N GLY A 112 -2.61 -5.59 -1.69
CA GLY A 112 -3.12 -5.21 -3.02
C GLY A 112 -4.58 -5.58 -3.32
N GLY A 113 -5.18 -6.52 -2.58
CA GLY A 113 -6.36 -7.26 -3.06
C GLY A 113 -7.72 -6.97 -2.41
N SER A 114 -7.82 -6.20 -1.32
CA SER A 114 -9.11 -6.06 -0.60
C SER A 114 -9.39 -4.73 0.08
N LEU A 115 -8.66 -3.64 -0.20
CA LEU A 115 -8.74 -2.45 0.66
C LEU A 115 -9.67 -1.32 0.18
N TRP A 116 -10.29 -1.39 -1.00
CA TRP A 116 -10.98 -0.20 -1.53
C TRP A 116 -12.23 -0.48 -2.38
N GLU A 117 -13.07 -1.43 -1.98
CA GLU A 117 -14.47 -1.35 -2.35
C GLU A 117 -15.07 -0.04 -1.78
N PRO A 118 -15.60 0.88 -2.61
CA PRO A 118 -16.41 1.97 -2.10
C PRO A 118 -17.63 1.36 -1.43
N LEU A 119 -17.76 1.53 -0.11
CA LEU A 119 -18.83 0.95 0.71
C LEU A 119 -20.24 1.50 0.39
N TRP A 120 -20.48 2.10 -0.78
CA TRP A 120 -21.76 2.71 -1.15
C TRP A 120 -22.36 2.16 -2.45
N THR A 121 -22.18 0.86 -2.73
CA THR A 121 -23.09 0.15 -3.65
C THR A 121 -24.38 -0.21 -2.93
#